data_AF-A0A533SIL8-F1
#
_entry.id   AF-A0A533SIL8-F1
#
_cell.length_a   1.000
_cell.length_b   1.000
_cell.length_c   1.000
_cell.angle_alpha   90.00
_cell.angle_beta   90.00
_cell.angle_gamma   90.00
#
_symmetry.space_group_name_H-M   'P 1'
#
loop_
_entity.id
_entity.type
_entity.pdbx_description
1 polymer ?
#
loop_
_entity_poly.entity_id
_entity_poly.type
_entity_poly.pdbx_seq_one_letter_code
_entity_poly.pdbx_strand_id
1 'polypeptide(L)' 'MDQGTSPDPDEMLRAAVLFVLSANGFDAAAELHVGAVNGIVHLAGNVESLPMRTAAEELA' A
#
# COMPACT_ATOMS: atom_id res chain seq x y z
N MET A 1 -2.67 -27.17 18.37
CA MET A 1 -3.90 -26.58 17.79
C MET A 1 -3.97 -25.15 18.28
N ASP A 2 -4.27 -24.23 17.36
CA ASP A 2 -4.62 -22.81 17.52
C ASP A 2 -3.55 -21.86 18.10
N GLN A 3 -2.63 -21.39 17.24
CA GLN A 3 -1.98 -20.10 17.46
C GLN A 3 -2.95 -19.05 16.91
N GLY A 4 -3.77 -18.47 17.78
CA GLY A 4 -4.52 -17.26 17.48
C GLY A 4 -3.57 -16.10 17.24
N THR A 5 -2.92 -16.06 16.08
CA THR A 5 -2.13 -14.92 15.63
C THR A 5 -3.13 -13.84 15.25
N SER A 6 -3.40 -12.92 16.18
CA SER A 6 -3.98 -11.63 15.82
C SER A 6 -3.21 -11.09 14.61
N PRO A 7 -3.91 -10.69 13.53
CA PRO A 7 -3.25 -10.25 12.31
C PRO A 7 -2.28 -9.10 12.66
N ASP A 8 -1.08 -9.17 12.09
CA ASP A 8 -0.07 -8.12 12.27
C ASP A 8 -0.70 -6.78 11.83
N PRO A 9 -0.77 -5.77 12.71
CA PRO A 9 -1.39 -4.49 12.39
C PRO A 9 -0.77 -3.81 11.15
N ASP A 10 0.54 -3.96 10.95
CA ASP A 10 1.23 -3.42 9.79
C ASP A 10 0.85 -4.20 8.53
N GLU A 11 0.70 -5.52 8.60
CA GLU A 11 0.21 -6.32 7.48
C GLU A 11 -1.23 -5.96 7.10
N MET A 12 -2.09 -5.70 8.09
CA MET A 12 -3.44 -5.20 7.84
C MET A 12 -3.43 -3.83 7.18
N LEU A 13 -2.59 -2.91 7.67
CA LEU A 13 -2.43 -1.57 7.12
C LEU A 13 -1.93 -1.64 5.67
N ARG A 14 -0.91 -2.46 5.43
CA ARG A 14 -0.37 -2.72 4.08
C ARG A 14 -1.44 -3.24 3.13
N ALA A 15 -2.26 -4.20 3.57
CA ALA A 15 -3.34 -4.75 2.77
C ALA A 15 -4.44 -3.71 2.48
N ALA A 16 -4.79 -2.88 3.45
CA ALA A 16 -5.77 -1.80 3.27
C ALA A 16 -5.29 -0.76 2.24
N VAL A 17 -4.03 -0.32 2.34
CA VAL A 17 -3.43 0.62 1.39
C VAL A 17 -3.37 0.01 -0.01
N LEU A 18 -2.91 -1.24 -0.13
CA LEU A 18 -2.87 -1.93 -1.42
C LEU A 18 -4.25 -2.01 -2.08
N PHE A 19 -5.30 -2.28 -1.28
CA PHE A 19 -6.67 -2.32 -1.76
C PHE A 19 -7.13 -0.96 -2.30
N VAL A 20 -6.89 0.12 -1.55
CA VAL A 20 -7.25 1.49 -1.98
C VAL A 20 -6.51 1.88 -3.26
N LEU A 21 -5.20 1.63 -3.32
CA LEU A 21 -4.40 1.94 -4.51
C LEU A 21 -4.86 1.13 -5.73
N SER A 22 -5.13 -0.16 -5.56
CA SER A 22 -5.66 -1.00 -6.66
C SER A 22 -7.02 -0.50 -7.14
N ALA A 23 -7.92 -0.11 -6.22
CA ALA A 23 -9.22 0.45 -6.56
C ALA A 23 -9.16 1.79 -7.32
N ASN A 24 -8.02 2.49 -7.25
CA ASN A 24 -7.77 3.76 -7.95
C ASN A 24 -6.85 3.60 -9.18
N GLY A 25 -6.60 2.37 -9.64
CA GLY A 25 -5.88 2.09 -10.90
C GLY A 25 -4.35 2.09 -10.81
N PHE A 26 -3.79 1.91 -9.60
CA PHE A 26 -2.35 1.80 -9.38
C PHE A 26 -1.82 0.35 -9.48
N ASP A 27 -2.63 -0.59 -9.95
CA ASP A 27 -2.39 -2.04 -9.96
C ASP A 27 -1.55 -2.53 -11.16
N ALA A 28 -1.70 -1.94 -12.35
CA ALA A 28 -1.04 -2.42 -13.56
C ALA A 28 -0.01 -1.44 -14.17
N ALA A 29 -0.16 -0.13 -13.93
CA ALA A 29 0.69 0.91 -14.52
C ALA A 29 1.83 1.36 -13.61
N ALA A 30 1.76 1.08 -12.31
CA ALA A 30 2.74 1.52 -11.34
C ALA A 30 3.52 0.29 -10.83
N GLU A 31 4.85 0.29 -11.00
CA GLU A 31 5.73 -0.65 -10.30
C GLU A 31 5.83 -0.26 -8.80
N LEU A 32 4.68 -0.11 -8.14
CA LEU A 32 4.53 0.45 -6.81
C LEU A 32 4.54 -0.68 -5.76
N HIS A 33 5.53 -0.63 -4.89
CA HIS A 33 5.69 -1.48 -3.74
C HIS A 33 5.19 -0.76 -2.49
N VAL A 34 4.36 -1.45 -1.70
CA VAL A 34 3.82 -0.97 -0.44
C VAL A 34 4.39 -1.81 0.70
N GLY A 35 5.15 -1.18 1.59
CA GLY A 35 5.57 -1.73 2.87
C GLY A 35 4.89 -1.00 4.03
N ALA A 36 4.72 -1.67 5.17
CA ALA A 36 4.28 -1.04 6.41
C ALA A 36 5.14 -1.54 7.57
N VAL A 37 5.56 -0.63 8.46
CA VAL A 37 6.31 -0.96 9.67
C VAL A 37 6.07 0.10 10.74
N ASN A 38 5.76 -0.32 11.97
CA ASN A 38 5.45 0.55 13.10
C ASN A 38 4.33 1.57 12.79
N GLY A 39 3.31 1.16 12.03
CA GLY A 39 2.20 2.02 11.61
C GLY A 39 2.56 3.04 10.53
N ILE A 40 3.75 2.94 9.92
CA ILE A 40 4.22 3.83 8.86
C ILE A 40 4.22 3.08 7.53
N VAL A 41 3.53 3.65 6.54
CA VAL A 41 3.47 3.13 5.18
C VAL A 41 4.62 3.69 4.36
N HIS A 42 5.33 2.81 3.66
CA HIS A 42 6.39 3.12 2.72
C HIS A 42 5.92 2.78 1.31
N LEU A 43 5.85 3.79 0.45
CA LEU A 43 5.58 3.65 -0.97
C LEU A 43 6.89 3.79 -1.75
N ALA A 44 7.21 2.82 -2.60
CA ALA A 44 8.40 2.85 -3.45
C ALA A 44 8.08 2.30 -4.84
N GLY A 45 8.50 2.98 -5.91
CA GLY A 45 8.21 2.50 -7.24
C GLY A 45 8.24 3.58 -8.31
N ASN A 46 7.88 3.18 -9.52
CA ASN A 46 7.72 4.08 -10.66
C ASN A 46 6.23 4.32 -10.95
N VAL A 47 5.92 5.58 -11.26
CA VAL A 47 4.60 6.03 -11.74
C VAL A 47 4.80 6.88 -12.99
N GLU A 48 3.81 6.88 -13.88
CA GLU A 48 3.95 7.51 -15.20
C GLU A 48 3.98 9.04 -15.18
N SER A 49 3.57 9.67 -14.06
CA SER A 49 3.47 11.13 -13.97
C SER A 49 3.52 11.65 -12.54
N LEU A 50 3.86 12.94 -12.38
CA LEU A 50 3.84 13.62 -11.08
C LEU A 50 2.43 13.65 -10.45
N PRO A 51 1.33 13.89 -11.20
CA PRO A 51 -0.01 13.77 -10.64
C PRO A 51 -0.33 12.38 -10.08
N MET A 52 0.11 11.30 -10.74
CA MET A 52 -0.04 9.94 -10.18
C MET A 52 0.77 9.76 -8.89
N ARG A 53 1.99 10.32 -8.83
CA ARG A 53 2.80 10.28 -7.60
C ARG A 53 2.05 10.94 -6.43
N THR A 54 1.50 12.14 -6.65
CA THR A 54 0.76 12.87 -5.63
C THR A 54 -0.51 12.11 -5.22
N ALA A 55 -1.26 11.57 -6.18
CA ALA A 55 -2.46 10.79 -5.89
C ALA A 55 -2.14 9.50 -5.09
N ALA A 56 -1.04 8.81 -5.38
CA ALA A 56 -0.60 7.65 -4.60
C ALA A 56 -0.26 8.02 -3.14
N GLU A 57 0.37 9.18 -2.93
CA GLU A 57 0.72 9.71 -1.60
C GLU A 57 -0.52 10.13 -0.81
N GLU A 58 -1.54 10.69 -1.46
CA GLU A 58 -2.80 11.11 -0.80
C GLU A 58 -3.74 9.95 -0.46
N LEU A 59 -3.64 8.83 -1.18
CA LEU A 59 -4.51 7.66 -1.02
C LEU A 59 -4.00 6.61 -0.02
N ALA A 60 -2.70 6.64 0.30
CA ALA A 60 -2.06 5.69 1.21
C ALA A 60 -2.09 6.15 2.67
#